data_AF-A7SNF2-F1
#
_entry.id   AF-A7SNF2-F1
#
_cell.length_a   1.000
_cell.length_b   1.000
_cell.length_c   1.000
_cell.angle_alpha   90.00
_cell.angle_beta   90.00
_cell.angle_gamma   90.00
#
_symmetry.space_group_name_H-M   'P 1'
#
loop_
_entity.id
_entity.type
_entity.pdbx_description
1 polymer ?
#
loop_
_entity_poly.entity_id
_entity_poly.type
_entity_poly.pdbx_seq_one_letter_code
_entity_poly.pdbx_strand_id
1 'polypeptide(L)'
;MVTELGEPLEVLRLLQLPWQERLRVCLGLLRLIAYMEHSPLGPLIIRDFRHQQFVLVDGEIKLCDVDDVDNEQRACATDEDCVVRTVHGNRTLTCGSDRTCLGYNQAVNILNTCRYFLDHILIPEAPDVFREELQAIVIGGNSMQLTSEQLLTRLQGVVDRVREGEHIKIDPQAIANFDEFPEMDFPALHDYYCEYSRQVGACQVAVGSLDQAKEKCAEDPQCRAFVVTSARTWIGHMIVYMKDGASGMRYNKDTVTFVKKLRPQGHEDRILTRFFKLTFN
;
A
#
# COMPACT_ATOMS: atom_id res chain seq x y z
N MET A 1 26.63 17.61 -0.85
CA MET A 1 25.31 17.58 -0.21
C MET A 1 24.28 17.48 -1.32
N VAL A 2 23.55 16.36 -1.38
CA VAL A 2 22.44 16.17 -2.33
C VAL A 2 21.17 16.45 -1.53
N THR A 3 20.39 17.44 -1.95
CA THR A 3 19.13 17.82 -1.30
C THR A 3 17.98 17.43 -2.20
N GLU A 4 17.04 16.67 -1.66
CA GLU A 4 15.79 16.31 -2.32
C GLU A 4 14.64 16.92 -1.53
N LEU A 5 13.63 17.44 -2.23
CA LEU A 5 12.43 18.00 -1.60
C LEU A 5 11.44 16.87 -1.36
N GLY A 6 11.06 16.65 -0.09
CA GLY A 6 10.06 15.67 0.31
C GLY A 6 8.86 16.29 0.99
N GLU A 7 7.77 15.53 1.05
CA GLU A 7 6.57 15.92 1.78
C GLU A 7 6.66 15.46 3.25
N PRO A 8 6.41 16.34 4.23
CA PRO A 8 6.39 15.95 5.64
C PRO A 8 5.35 14.86 5.94
N LEU A 9 5.72 13.91 6.80
CA LEU A 9 4.82 12.85 7.26
C LEU A 9 3.92 13.34 8.40
N GLU A 10 2.68 13.70 8.04
CA GLU A 10 1.60 13.94 9.00
C GLU A 10 0.75 12.69 9.21
N VAL A 11 0.44 12.35 10.47
CA VAL A 11 -0.31 11.13 10.83
C VAL A 11 -1.68 11.08 10.14
N LEU A 12 -2.40 12.20 10.11
CA LEU A 12 -3.72 12.26 9.46
C LEU A 12 -3.62 12.00 7.96
N ARG A 13 -2.58 12.55 7.31
CA ARG A 13 -2.33 12.32 5.88
C ARG A 13 -1.99 10.86 5.62
N LEU A 14 -1.17 10.23 6.46
CA LEU A 14 -0.87 8.80 6.37
C LEU A 14 -2.14 7.95 6.43
N LEU A 15 -3.05 8.23 7.38
CA LEU A 15 -4.30 7.48 7.52
C LEU A 15 -5.27 7.66 6.34
N GLN A 16 -5.17 8.79 5.62
CA GLN A 16 -5.95 9.06 4.41
C GLN A 16 -5.37 8.38 3.15
N LEU A 17 -4.15 7.85 3.21
CA LEU A 17 -3.59 7.12 2.09
C LEU A 17 -4.32 5.78 1.90
N PRO A 18 -4.50 5.34 0.63
CA PRO A 18 -4.92 3.98 0.35
C PRO A 18 -4.04 2.98 1.08
N TRP A 19 -4.62 1.90 1.61
CA TRP A 19 -3.89 0.93 2.42
C TRP A 19 -2.60 0.40 1.76
N GLN A 20 -2.61 0.20 0.44
CA GLN A 20 -1.43 -0.23 -0.31
C GLN A 20 -0.28 0.80 -0.27
N GLU A 21 -0.58 2.10 -0.22
CA GLU A 21 0.44 3.15 -0.08
C GLU A 21 0.97 3.19 1.36
N ARG A 22 0.10 2.96 2.36
CA ARG A 22 0.53 2.79 3.76
C ARG A 22 1.47 1.58 3.94
N LEU A 23 1.18 0.49 3.24
CA LEU A 23 2.05 -0.69 3.16
C LEU A 23 3.41 -0.36 2.56
N ARG A 24 3.46 0.46 1.50
CA ARG A 24 4.71 0.96 0.90
C ARG A 24 5.57 1.72 1.91
N VAL A 25 4.95 2.67 2.62
CA VAL A 25 5.64 3.49 3.64
C VAL A 25 6.23 2.61 4.73
N CYS A 26 5.44 1.65 5.25
CA CYS A 26 5.91 0.75 6.31
C CYS A 26 7.04 -0.18 5.83
N LEU A 27 6.97 -0.66 4.59
CA LEU A 27 8.04 -1.44 3.97
C LEU A 27 9.32 -0.63 3.82
N GLY A 28 9.23 0.61 3.32
CA GLY A 28 10.37 1.51 3.19
C GLY A 28 11.02 1.82 4.54
N LEU A 29 10.20 1.98 5.58
CA LEU A 29 10.70 2.20 6.94
C LEU A 29 11.47 0.98 7.45
N LEU A 30 10.92 -0.24 7.28
CA LEU A 30 11.64 -1.45 7.66
C LEU A 30 12.95 -1.64 6.89
N ARG A 31 13.01 -1.25 5.61
CA ARG A 31 14.27 -1.24 4.83
C ARG A 31 15.29 -0.28 5.44
N LEU A 32 14.86 0.93 5.81
CA LEU A 32 15.71 1.90 6.50
C LEU A 32 16.23 1.36 7.83
N ILE A 33 15.37 0.76 8.66
CA ILE A 33 15.77 0.20 9.95
C ILE A 33 16.75 -0.97 9.78
N ALA A 34 16.51 -1.86 8.81
CA ALA A 34 17.41 -2.97 8.51
C ALA A 34 18.79 -2.47 8.02
N TYR A 35 18.80 -1.38 7.24
CA TYR A 35 20.03 -0.71 6.83
C TYR A 35 20.78 -0.09 8.02
N MET A 36 20.07 0.59 8.92
CA MET A 36 20.64 1.24 10.10
C MET A 36 21.28 0.24 11.07
N GLU A 37 20.71 -0.96 11.21
CA GLU A 37 21.29 -2.04 12.01
C GLU A 37 22.66 -2.51 11.46
N HIS A 38 22.82 -2.52 10.14
CA HIS A 38 24.04 -2.98 9.45
C HIS A 38 24.88 -1.83 8.86
N SER A 39 24.74 -0.62 9.40
CA SER A 39 25.47 0.55 8.92
C SER A 39 26.98 0.35 9.04
N PRO A 40 27.78 0.83 8.06
CA PRO A 40 29.24 0.77 8.15
C PRO A 40 29.82 1.58 9.32
N LEU A 41 29.03 2.48 9.92
CA LEU A 41 29.38 3.22 11.13
C LEU A 41 29.07 2.44 12.41
N GLY A 42 28.52 1.23 12.31
CA GLY A 42 27.95 0.48 13.43
C GLY A 42 26.45 0.72 13.59
N PRO A 43 25.75 -0.05 14.46
CA PRO A 43 24.30 -0.01 14.56
C PRO A 43 23.79 1.37 15.01
N LEU A 44 23.01 2.01 14.13
CA LEU A 44 22.52 3.36 14.34
C LEU A 44 21.21 3.38 15.15
N ILE A 45 20.99 4.46 15.90
CA ILE A 45 19.73 4.74 16.63
C ILE A 45 19.17 6.09 16.18
N ILE A 46 17.84 6.18 16.04
CA ILE A 46 17.14 7.46 15.89
C ILE A 46 16.66 7.87 17.28
N ARG A 47 17.31 8.87 17.88
CA ARG A 47 17.02 9.31 19.26
C ARG A 47 15.63 9.92 19.38
N ASP A 48 15.27 10.73 18.40
CA ASP A 48 14.01 11.46 18.38
C ASP A 48 12.99 10.84 17.42
N PHE A 49 12.67 9.55 17.59
CA PHE A 49 11.81 8.82 16.65
C PHE A 49 10.36 9.37 16.63
N ARG A 50 10.06 10.27 15.71
CA ARG A 50 8.75 10.91 15.49
C ARG A 50 8.45 11.00 14.00
N HIS A 51 7.18 11.07 13.61
CA HIS A 51 6.80 11.19 12.18
C HIS A 51 7.47 12.37 11.47
N GLN A 52 7.72 13.46 12.19
CA GLN A 52 8.36 14.69 11.68
C GLN A 52 9.82 14.50 11.26
N GLN A 53 10.48 13.43 11.72
CA GLN A 53 11.83 13.08 11.31
C GLN A 53 11.88 12.48 9.90
N PHE A 54 10.72 12.19 9.32
CA PHE A 54 10.61 11.52 8.04
C PHE A 54 9.87 12.38 7.01
N VAL A 55 10.26 12.18 5.76
CA VAL A 55 9.57 12.73 4.58
C VAL A 55 9.25 11.63 3.58
N LEU A 56 8.23 11.86 2.75
CA LEU A 56 7.97 11.06 1.56
C LEU A 56 8.59 11.73 0.34
N VAL A 57 9.37 10.96 -0.42
CA VAL A 57 9.90 11.35 -1.73
C VAL A 57 9.46 10.28 -2.72
N ASP A 58 8.58 10.64 -3.66
CA ASP A 58 7.99 9.70 -4.64
C ASP A 58 7.34 8.44 -4.01
N GLY A 59 6.77 8.61 -2.83
CA GLY A 59 6.13 7.55 -2.05
C GLY A 59 7.10 6.66 -1.24
N GLU A 60 8.41 6.91 -1.31
CA GLU A 60 9.40 6.27 -0.45
C GLU A 60 9.65 7.12 0.79
N ILE A 61 9.66 6.49 1.96
CA ILE A 61 10.00 7.15 3.22
C ILE A 61 11.51 7.35 3.33
N LYS A 62 11.91 8.55 3.73
CA LYS A 62 13.30 8.93 3.98
C LYS A 62 13.40 9.68 5.30
N LEU A 63 14.53 9.52 5.98
CA LEU A 63 14.87 10.33 7.15
C LEU A 63 15.35 11.70 6.66
N CYS A 64 14.75 12.78 7.16
CA CYS A 64 15.13 14.15 6.77
C CYS A 64 16.06 14.82 7.76
N ASP A 65 15.94 14.48 9.04
CA ASP A 65 16.77 15.03 10.11
C ASP A 65 17.67 13.93 10.67
N VAL A 66 18.96 14.09 10.37
CA VAL A 66 20.02 13.12 10.66
C VAL A 66 20.85 13.55 11.86
N ASP A 67 20.62 14.73 12.43
CA ASP A 67 21.39 15.25 13.57
C ASP A 67 21.05 14.47 14.86
N ASP A 68 19.86 13.88 14.91
CA ASP A 68 19.39 12.97 15.99
C ASP A 68 19.68 11.48 15.71
N VAL A 69 20.61 11.19 14.79
CA VAL A 69 21.08 9.84 14.48
C VAL A 69 22.54 9.66 14.84
N ASP A 70 22.80 8.68 15.69
CA ASP A 70 24.15 8.31 16.13
C ASP A 70 24.32 6.78 16.19
N ASN A 71 25.56 6.35 16.39
CA ASN A 71 25.95 4.95 16.59
C ASN A 71 26.35 4.67 18.06
N GLU A 72 26.04 5.58 18.99
CA GLU A 72 26.46 5.45 20.39
C GLU A 72 25.62 4.38 21.07
N GLN A 73 26.27 3.27 21.43
CA GLN A 73 25.64 2.21 22.20
C GLN A 73 25.40 2.66 23.65
N ARG A 74 24.31 2.19 24.23
CA ARG A 74 23.99 2.46 25.63
C ARG A 74 25.02 1.78 26.53
N ALA A 75 25.70 2.56 27.38
CA ALA A 75 26.62 2.01 28.38
C ALA A 75 25.87 1.19 29.45
N CYS A 76 26.52 0.16 29.97
CA CYS A 76 25.98 -0.72 31.00
C CYS A 76 27.05 -1.22 31.97
N ALA A 77 26.61 -1.56 33.18
CA ALA A 77 27.37 -2.28 34.16
C ALA A 77 26.95 -3.74 34.30
N THR A 78 25.65 -4.00 34.23
CA THR A 78 25.04 -5.32 34.22
C THR A 78 23.91 -5.36 33.18
N ASP A 79 23.37 -6.54 32.93
CA ASP A 79 22.20 -6.71 32.05
C ASP A 79 21.00 -5.85 32.51
N GLU A 80 20.88 -5.59 33.81
CA GLU A 80 19.79 -4.77 34.38
C GLU A 80 19.82 -3.30 33.89
N ASP A 81 20.96 -2.81 33.41
CA ASP A 81 21.08 -1.48 32.80
C ASP A 81 20.56 -1.45 31.35
N CYS A 82 20.40 -2.63 30.74
CA CYS A 82 20.03 -2.86 29.35
C CYS A 82 18.54 -3.20 29.17
N VAL A 83 17.70 -2.52 29.94
CA VAL A 83 16.25 -2.68 29.84
C VAL A 83 15.68 -1.84 28.70
N VAL A 84 15.01 -2.54 27.79
CA VAL A 84 14.18 -1.97 26.74
C VAL A 84 12.71 -2.10 27.14
N ARG A 85 12.01 -0.97 27.19
CA ARG A 85 10.60 -0.92 27.59
C ARG A 85 9.73 -1.24 26.37
N THR A 86 8.94 -2.29 26.47
CA THR A 86 7.95 -2.67 25.44
C THR A 86 6.54 -2.58 25.99
N VAL A 87 5.55 -2.57 25.09
CA VAL A 87 4.13 -2.61 25.47
C VAL A 87 3.76 -3.94 26.16
N HIS A 88 4.49 -5.02 25.85
CA HIS A 88 4.21 -6.38 26.35
C HIS A 88 5.12 -6.79 27.53
N GLY A 89 5.75 -5.80 28.18
CA GLY A 89 6.66 -6.01 29.30
C GLY A 89 8.12 -5.69 28.97
N ASN A 90 8.90 -5.40 30.01
CA ASN A 90 10.30 -5.06 29.84
C ASN A 90 11.09 -6.25 29.30
N ARG A 91 12.03 -5.94 28.40
CA ARG A 91 13.02 -6.90 27.92
C ARG A 91 14.40 -6.45 28.36
N THR A 92 15.14 -7.37 28.94
CA THR A 92 16.52 -7.13 29.38
C THR A 92 17.46 -7.72 28.35
N LEU A 93 18.28 -6.87 27.75
CA LEU A 93 19.35 -7.29 26.83
C LEU A 93 20.64 -7.58 27.61
N THR A 94 21.59 -8.24 26.95
CA THR A 94 22.88 -8.56 27.56
C THR A 94 23.81 -7.34 27.54
N CYS A 95 24.48 -7.10 28.67
CA CYS A 95 25.59 -6.16 28.76
C CYS A 95 26.87 -6.83 28.23
N GLY A 96 27.44 -6.25 27.17
CA GLY A 96 28.64 -6.73 26.51
C GLY A 96 29.91 -6.56 27.35
N SER A 97 30.97 -7.26 26.94
CA SER A 97 32.30 -7.15 27.57
C SER A 97 32.92 -5.76 27.41
N ASP A 98 32.50 -5.03 26.39
CA ASP A 98 32.84 -3.63 26.10
C ASP A 98 32.04 -2.62 26.93
N ARG A 99 31.22 -3.10 27.89
CA ARG A 99 30.36 -2.28 28.75
C ARG A 99 29.25 -1.56 27.98
N THR A 100 28.77 -2.15 26.88
CA THR A 100 27.63 -1.63 26.12
C THR A 100 26.49 -2.64 25.99
N CYS A 101 25.26 -2.17 25.91
CA CYS A 101 24.08 -3.01 25.76
C CYS A 101 24.01 -3.57 24.35
N LEU A 102 24.23 -4.88 24.23
CA LEU A 102 24.24 -5.57 22.95
C LEU A 102 22.85 -5.50 22.30
N GLY A 103 22.81 -4.83 21.16
CA GLY A 103 21.63 -4.74 20.32
C GLY A 103 20.56 -3.74 20.76
N TYR A 104 20.91 -2.82 21.67
CA TYR A 104 19.98 -1.83 22.18
C TYR A 104 19.43 -0.90 21.08
N ASN A 105 20.31 -0.42 20.19
CA ASN A 105 19.97 0.55 19.16
C ASN A 105 18.90 0.01 18.19
N GLN A 106 19.11 -1.20 17.63
CA GLN A 106 18.12 -1.80 16.75
C GLN A 106 16.82 -2.16 17.49
N ALA A 107 16.90 -2.58 18.75
CA ALA A 107 15.70 -2.92 19.53
C ALA A 107 14.80 -1.70 19.70
N VAL A 108 15.38 -0.54 20.04
CA VAL A 108 14.62 0.72 20.16
C VAL A 108 14.05 1.16 18.81
N ASN A 109 14.82 1.09 17.74
CA ASN A 109 14.35 1.43 16.39
C ASN A 109 13.17 0.54 15.95
N ILE A 110 13.26 -0.77 16.14
CA ILE A 110 12.20 -1.74 15.82
C ILE A 110 10.94 -1.43 16.63
N LEU A 111 11.07 -1.22 17.94
CA LEU A 111 9.93 -0.91 18.81
C LEU A 111 9.22 0.37 18.41
N ASN A 112 9.98 1.42 18.14
CA ASN A 112 9.41 2.70 17.70
C ASN A 112 8.75 2.57 16.31
N THR A 113 9.34 1.78 15.41
CA THR A 113 8.75 1.47 14.11
C THR A 113 7.42 0.75 14.25
N CYS A 114 7.34 -0.28 15.09
CA CYS A 114 6.09 -0.99 15.37
C CYS A 114 5.04 -0.08 16.00
N ARG A 115 5.45 0.71 17.00
CA ARG A 115 4.55 1.57 17.78
C ARG A 115 3.98 2.75 16.98
N TYR A 116 4.83 3.45 16.23
CA TYR A 116 4.42 4.70 15.58
C TYR A 116 3.94 4.52 14.14
N PHE A 117 4.31 3.41 13.48
CA PHE A 117 3.93 3.14 12.11
C PHE A 117 3.11 1.87 11.99
N LEU A 118 3.66 0.68 12.27
CA LEU A 118 2.93 -0.54 11.88
C LEU A 118 1.58 -0.68 12.61
N ASP A 119 1.52 -0.51 13.93
CA ASP A 119 0.29 -0.77 14.69
C ASP A 119 -0.88 0.16 14.29
N HIS A 120 -0.61 1.44 14.06
CA HIS A 120 -1.64 2.44 13.85
C HIS A 120 -1.79 2.92 12.39
N ILE A 121 -0.78 2.72 11.55
CA ILE A 121 -0.83 3.11 10.13
C ILE A 121 -1.12 1.89 9.26
N LEU A 122 -0.48 0.74 9.51
CA LEU A 122 -0.57 -0.42 8.62
C LEU A 122 -1.80 -1.31 8.88
N ILE A 123 -2.13 -1.55 10.15
CA ILE A 123 -3.20 -2.50 10.51
C ILE A 123 -4.62 -2.01 10.16
N PRO A 124 -4.99 -0.74 10.38
CA PRO A 124 -6.36 -0.29 10.08
C PRO A 124 -6.72 -0.48 8.61
N GLU A 125 -7.90 -1.01 8.33
CA GLU A 125 -8.41 -1.27 6.97
C GLU A 125 -7.54 -2.22 6.11
N ALA A 126 -6.65 -2.99 6.74
CA ALA A 126 -5.94 -4.05 6.04
C ALA A 126 -6.93 -5.13 5.53
N PRO A 127 -6.69 -5.73 4.35
CA PRO A 127 -7.49 -6.85 3.88
C PRO A 127 -7.49 -8.00 4.89
N ASP A 128 -8.66 -8.58 5.17
CA ASP A 128 -8.81 -9.56 6.25
C ASP A 128 -7.91 -10.79 6.10
N VAL A 129 -7.63 -11.19 4.85
CA VAL A 129 -6.71 -12.29 4.52
C VAL A 129 -5.30 -12.07 5.09
N PHE A 130 -4.84 -10.82 5.23
CA PHE A 130 -3.52 -10.49 5.74
C PHE A 130 -3.52 -10.02 7.20
N ARG A 131 -4.69 -9.80 7.80
CA ARG A 131 -4.82 -9.13 9.10
C ARG A 131 -4.08 -9.87 10.21
N GLU A 132 -4.27 -11.19 10.32
CA GLU A 132 -3.61 -12.00 11.36
C GLU A 132 -2.09 -12.00 11.20
N GLU A 133 -1.60 -12.11 9.97
CA GLU A 133 -0.16 -12.11 9.70
C GLU A 133 0.48 -10.74 9.98
N LEU A 134 -0.17 -9.66 9.58
CA LEU A 134 0.28 -8.31 9.89
C LEU A 134 0.32 -8.06 11.40
N GLN A 135 -0.68 -8.54 12.14
CA GLN A 135 -0.67 -8.51 13.60
C GLN A 135 0.48 -9.34 14.19
N ALA A 136 0.76 -10.53 13.64
CA ALA A 136 1.89 -11.34 14.08
C ALA A 136 3.24 -10.66 13.83
N ILE A 137 3.39 -9.94 12.70
CA ILE A 137 4.57 -9.10 12.42
C ILE A 137 4.72 -8.01 13.49
N VAL A 138 3.65 -7.27 13.78
CA VAL A 138 3.64 -6.20 14.80
C VAL A 138 3.96 -6.75 16.19
N ILE A 139 3.34 -7.85 16.59
CA ILE A 139 3.58 -8.51 17.89
C ILE A 139 5.02 -9.01 17.97
N GLY A 140 5.53 -9.62 16.92
CA GLY A 140 6.90 -10.13 16.86
C GLY A 140 7.95 -9.01 17.01
N GLY A 141 7.74 -7.86 16.37
CA GLY A 141 8.60 -6.68 16.56
C GLY A 141 8.46 -6.06 17.96
N ASN A 142 7.22 -5.87 18.43
CA ASN A 142 6.93 -5.31 19.75
C ASN A 142 7.47 -6.16 20.91
N SER A 143 7.56 -7.47 20.74
CA SER A 143 8.08 -8.41 21.75
C SER A 143 9.57 -8.71 21.60
N MET A 144 10.22 -8.10 20.60
CA MET A 144 11.61 -8.33 20.19
C MET A 144 11.92 -9.78 19.83
N GLN A 145 10.93 -10.49 19.27
CA GLN A 145 11.08 -11.86 18.77
C GLN A 145 11.50 -11.90 17.30
N LEU A 146 11.30 -10.81 16.57
CA LEU A 146 11.69 -10.67 15.17
C LEU A 146 12.79 -9.62 15.03
N THR A 147 13.84 -9.94 14.27
CA THR A 147 14.87 -8.98 13.85
C THR A 147 14.36 -8.03 12.78
N SER A 148 15.09 -6.95 12.49
CA SER A 148 14.73 -6.02 11.40
C SER A 148 14.62 -6.74 10.05
N GLU A 149 15.54 -7.66 9.75
CA GLU A 149 15.54 -8.46 8.52
C GLU A 149 14.33 -9.40 8.44
N GLN A 150 13.95 -10.03 9.55
CA GLN A 150 12.78 -10.91 9.60
C GLN A 150 11.49 -10.13 9.43
N LEU A 151 11.38 -8.94 10.05
CA LEU A 151 10.25 -8.04 9.85
C LEU A 151 10.14 -7.61 8.39
N LEU A 152 11.26 -7.18 7.79
CA LEU A 152 11.33 -6.77 6.39
C LEU A 152 10.92 -7.92 5.46
N THR A 153 11.48 -9.12 5.67
CA THR A 153 11.20 -10.30 4.83
C THR A 153 9.72 -10.70 4.90
N ARG A 154 9.15 -10.74 6.10
CA ARG A 154 7.72 -11.07 6.29
C ARG A 154 6.82 -10.04 5.64
N LEU A 155 7.09 -8.74 5.83
CA LEU A 155 6.27 -7.70 5.22
C LEU A 155 6.41 -7.68 3.68
N GLN A 156 7.60 -7.95 3.16
CA GLN A 156 7.81 -8.13 1.72
C GLN A 156 6.99 -9.31 1.16
N GLY A 157 6.90 -10.42 1.90
CA GLY A 157 6.04 -11.55 1.54
C GLY A 157 4.54 -11.19 1.48
N VAL A 158 4.07 -10.31 2.37
CA VAL A 158 2.71 -9.76 2.27
C VAL A 158 2.56 -8.90 1.01
N VAL A 159 3.53 -8.05 0.70
CA VAL A 159 3.52 -7.19 -0.51
C VAL A 159 3.45 -8.03 -1.78
N ASP A 160 4.20 -9.12 -1.86
CA ASP A 160 4.24 -9.98 -3.03
C ASP A 160 2.88 -10.67 -3.24
N ARG A 161 2.23 -11.12 -2.17
CA ARG A 161 0.88 -11.72 -2.25
C ARG A 161 -0.24 -10.71 -2.49
N VAL A 162 -0.10 -9.48 -2.00
CA VAL A 162 -0.96 -8.35 -2.38
C VAL A 162 -0.82 -8.09 -3.88
N ARG A 163 0.41 -8.11 -4.41
CA ARG A 163 0.68 -7.93 -5.84
C ARG A 163 0.01 -9.03 -6.66
N GLU A 164 0.13 -10.28 -6.24
CA GLU A 164 -0.50 -11.46 -6.87
C GLU A 164 -2.03 -11.46 -6.77
N GLY A 165 -2.59 -10.68 -5.84
CA GLY A 165 -4.04 -10.52 -5.72
C GLY A 165 -4.71 -11.53 -4.78
N GLU A 166 -3.99 -12.13 -3.83
CA GLU A 166 -4.54 -13.16 -2.91
C GLU A 166 -5.78 -12.67 -2.11
N HIS A 167 -5.88 -11.36 -1.89
CA HIS A 167 -7.01 -10.74 -1.19
C HIS A 167 -8.28 -10.58 -2.06
N ILE A 168 -8.22 -10.95 -3.33
CA ILE A 168 -9.29 -10.73 -4.30
C ILE A 168 -10.05 -12.03 -4.51
N LYS A 169 -11.38 -11.96 -4.38
CA LYS A 169 -12.29 -13.02 -4.78
C LYS A 169 -12.90 -12.64 -6.12
N ILE A 170 -12.91 -13.57 -7.08
CA ILE A 170 -13.45 -13.33 -8.42
C ILE A 170 -14.64 -14.28 -8.60
N ASP A 171 -15.78 -13.75 -9.01
CA ASP A 171 -16.91 -14.54 -9.50
C ASP A 171 -16.79 -14.71 -11.02
N PRO A 172 -16.54 -15.93 -11.54
CA PRO A 172 -16.42 -16.19 -12.96
C PRO A 172 -17.66 -15.72 -13.77
N GLN A 173 -18.85 -15.74 -13.16
CA GLN A 173 -20.08 -15.32 -13.82
C GLN A 173 -20.20 -13.80 -13.90
N ALA A 174 -19.66 -13.07 -12.92
CA ALA A 174 -19.62 -11.61 -12.92
C ALA A 174 -18.73 -11.08 -14.04
N ILE A 175 -17.54 -11.65 -14.23
CA ILE A 175 -16.54 -11.18 -15.19
C ILE A 175 -16.86 -11.53 -16.67
N ALA A 176 -17.76 -12.48 -16.93
CA ALA A 176 -18.16 -12.85 -18.30
C ALA A 176 -19.02 -11.77 -19.01
N ASN A 177 -19.56 -10.81 -18.26
CA ASN A 177 -20.57 -9.85 -18.73
C ASN A 177 -19.97 -8.53 -19.22
N PHE A 178 -18.83 -8.57 -19.93
CA PHE A 178 -18.19 -7.36 -20.47
C PHE A 178 -17.85 -7.49 -21.96
N ASP A 179 -17.98 -6.40 -22.69
CA ASP A 179 -17.49 -6.22 -24.05
C ASP A 179 -16.24 -5.31 -24.02
N GLU A 180 -15.21 -5.69 -24.75
CA GLU A 180 -13.92 -4.98 -24.81
C GLU A 180 -13.84 -4.09 -26.05
N PHE A 181 -13.34 -2.87 -25.86
CA PHE A 181 -13.14 -1.86 -26.88
C PHE A 181 -11.69 -1.34 -26.79
N PRO A 182 -10.77 -1.84 -27.63
CA PRO A 182 -9.38 -1.41 -27.63
C PRO A 182 -9.24 0.01 -28.18
N GLU A 183 -8.26 0.75 -27.67
CA GLU A 183 -7.93 2.12 -28.07
C GLU A 183 -9.12 3.10 -27.94
N MET A 184 -9.90 2.92 -26.88
CA MET A 184 -11.12 3.69 -26.62
C MET A 184 -11.19 4.17 -25.18
N ASP A 185 -11.88 5.30 -24.98
CA ASP A 185 -12.04 6.01 -23.69
C ASP A 185 -13.37 6.78 -23.63
N PHE A 186 -13.71 7.30 -22.45
CA PHE A 186 -14.76 8.30 -22.18
C PHE A 186 -14.14 9.59 -21.59
N PRO A 187 -13.47 10.43 -22.40
CA PRO A 187 -12.77 11.60 -21.87
C PRO A 187 -13.75 12.59 -21.19
N ALA A 188 -13.55 12.82 -19.90
CA ALA A 188 -14.38 13.70 -19.05
C ALA A 188 -15.90 13.39 -19.05
N LEU A 189 -16.27 12.15 -19.37
CA LEU A 189 -17.65 11.68 -19.33
C LEU A 189 -17.79 10.54 -18.32
N HIS A 190 -18.97 10.48 -17.71
CA HIS A 190 -19.42 9.35 -16.86
C HIS A 190 -18.56 9.09 -15.61
N ASP A 191 -17.73 10.06 -15.20
CA ASP A 191 -16.97 9.98 -13.96
C ASP A 191 -17.90 10.17 -12.76
N TYR A 192 -17.85 9.24 -11.81
CA TYR A 192 -18.58 9.30 -10.54
C TYR A 192 -17.65 8.99 -9.38
N TYR A 193 -18.02 9.35 -8.16
CA TYR A 193 -17.24 8.99 -6.97
C TYR A 193 -17.61 7.58 -6.49
N CYS A 194 -16.63 6.76 -6.17
CA CYS A 194 -16.83 5.45 -5.56
C CYS A 194 -16.00 5.28 -4.29
N GLU A 195 -16.38 4.29 -3.48
CA GLU A 195 -15.63 3.91 -2.29
C GLU A 195 -14.18 3.50 -2.66
N TYR A 196 -13.23 3.96 -1.85
CA TYR A 196 -11.78 3.75 -2.04
C TYR A 196 -11.20 4.40 -3.32
N SER A 197 -11.85 5.43 -3.86
CA SER A 197 -11.26 6.18 -4.98
C SER A 197 -9.96 6.89 -4.58
N ARG A 198 -8.97 6.82 -5.47
CA ARG A 198 -7.67 7.51 -5.36
C ARG A 198 -7.74 8.98 -5.77
N GLN A 199 -8.83 9.43 -6.38
CA GLN A 199 -8.97 10.78 -6.92
C GLN A 199 -10.34 11.38 -6.58
N VAL A 200 -10.34 12.66 -6.22
CA VAL A 200 -11.58 13.41 -6.03
C VAL A 200 -12.26 13.66 -7.37
N GLY A 201 -13.57 13.40 -7.44
CA GLY A 201 -14.39 13.67 -8.63
C GLY A 201 -14.36 12.58 -9.72
N ALA A 202 -13.67 11.46 -9.49
CA ALA A 202 -13.70 10.29 -10.37
C ALA A 202 -13.55 9.00 -9.54
N CYS A 203 -13.97 7.86 -10.06
CA CYS A 203 -13.77 6.55 -9.43
C CYS A 203 -12.49 5.95 -10.00
N GLN A 204 -11.35 6.42 -9.49
CA GLN A 204 -10.04 5.92 -9.88
C GLN A 204 -9.59 4.86 -8.87
N VAL A 205 -9.41 3.63 -9.32
CA VAL A 205 -9.04 2.51 -8.45
C VAL A 205 -7.86 1.74 -9.01
N ALA A 206 -7.08 1.12 -8.12
CA ALA A 206 -5.97 0.26 -8.49
C ALA A 206 -6.42 -1.20 -8.46
N VAL A 207 -6.10 -1.96 -9.50
CA VAL A 207 -6.46 -3.37 -9.65
C VAL A 207 -5.28 -4.19 -10.19
N GLY A 208 -5.02 -5.35 -9.61
CA GLY A 208 -3.94 -6.26 -10.00
C GLY A 208 -4.18 -7.02 -11.30
N SER A 209 -5.44 -7.13 -11.76
CA SER A 209 -5.78 -7.84 -13.00
C SER A 209 -7.03 -7.26 -13.68
N LEU A 210 -7.24 -7.63 -14.95
CA LEU A 210 -8.46 -7.26 -15.68
C LEU A 210 -9.69 -7.91 -15.07
N ASP A 211 -9.55 -9.14 -14.55
CA ASP A 211 -10.66 -9.83 -13.92
C ASP A 211 -11.07 -9.16 -12.61
N GLN A 212 -10.12 -8.63 -11.83
CA GLN A 212 -10.45 -7.80 -10.68
C GLN A 212 -11.17 -6.50 -11.10
N ALA A 213 -10.77 -5.87 -12.19
CA ALA A 213 -11.45 -4.66 -12.69
C ALA A 213 -12.92 -4.97 -13.04
N LYS A 214 -13.15 -6.09 -13.72
CA LYS A 214 -14.48 -6.58 -14.07
C LYS A 214 -15.30 -6.92 -12.83
N GLU A 215 -14.72 -7.62 -11.86
CA GLU A 215 -15.37 -7.95 -10.59
C GLU A 215 -15.83 -6.69 -9.88
N LYS A 216 -14.92 -5.72 -9.69
CA LYS A 216 -15.21 -4.48 -8.97
C LYS A 216 -16.30 -3.65 -9.66
N CYS A 217 -16.32 -3.62 -11.00
CA CYS A 217 -17.41 -2.98 -11.75
C CYS A 217 -18.71 -3.83 -11.76
N ALA A 218 -18.61 -5.14 -11.60
CA ALA A 218 -19.77 -6.02 -11.51
C ALA A 218 -20.52 -5.82 -10.18
N GLU A 219 -19.77 -5.74 -9.08
CA GLU A 219 -20.25 -5.50 -7.72
C GLU A 219 -20.80 -4.08 -7.52
N ASP A 220 -20.21 -3.07 -8.18
CA ASP A 220 -20.68 -1.69 -8.10
C ASP A 220 -21.97 -1.49 -8.94
N PRO A 221 -23.12 -1.14 -8.30
CA PRO A 221 -24.38 -0.91 -9.01
C PRO A 221 -24.36 0.30 -9.95
N GLN A 222 -23.52 1.30 -9.67
CA GLN A 222 -23.36 2.48 -10.52
C GLN A 222 -22.50 2.19 -11.75
N CYS A 223 -21.55 1.26 -11.64
CA CYS A 223 -20.62 0.97 -12.73
C CYS A 223 -21.31 0.32 -13.94
N ARG A 224 -21.16 0.98 -15.10
CA ARG A 224 -21.61 0.52 -16.42
C ARG A 224 -20.47 0.24 -17.38
N ALA A 225 -19.31 0.86 -17.17
CA ALA A 225 -18.11 0.62 -17.93
C ALA A 225 -16.88 0.95 -17.08
N PHE A 226 -15.69 0.56 -17.54
CA PHE A 226 -14.44 1.03 -16.96
C PHE A 226 -13.37 1.18 -18.03
N VAL A 227 -12.44 2.11 -17.78
CA VAL A 227 -11.32 2.42 -18.67
C VAL A 227 -10.03 1.99 -17.99
N VAL A 228 -9.26 1.14 -18.67
CA VAL A 228 -7.93 0.71 -18.23
C VAL A 228 -6.88 1.61 -18.88
N THR A 229 -5.98 2.15 -18.06
CA THR A 229 -4.89 3.01 -18.51
C THR A 229 -3.55 2.29 -18.54
N SER A 230 -2.53 2.91 -19.12
CA SER A 230 -1.13 2.45 -19.05
C SER A 230 -0.47 2.70 -17.69
N ALA A 231 -1.07 3.55 -16.83
CA ALA A 231 -0.52 3.87 -15.52
C ALA A 231 -0.56 2.66 -14.57
N ARG A 232 0.44 2.57 -13.71
CA ARG A 232 0.60 1.48 -12.74
C ARG A 232 0.93 2.04 -11.35
N THR A 233 0.51 1.34 -10.30
CA THR A 233 0.97 1.59 -8.93
C THR A 233 2.37 1.05 -8.71
N TRP A 234 2.95 1.33 -7.54
CA TRP A 234 4.28 0.85 -7.15
C TRP A 234 4.38 -0.69 -7.02
N ILE A 235 3.25 -1.37 -6.80
CA ILE A 235 3.18 -2.85 -6.83
C ILE A 235 2.84 -3.39 -8.23
N GLY A 236 2.70 -2.54 -9.24
CA GLY A 236 2.38 -2.95 -10.61
C GLY A 236 0.89 -3.13 -10.90
N HIS A 237 0.00 -2.72 -9.99
CA HIS A 237 -1.45 -2.77 -10.25
C HIS A 237 -1.85 -1.70 -11.28
N MET A 238 -2.80 -2.03 -12.14
CA MET A 238 -3.36 -1.14 -13.16
C MET A 238 -4.22 -0.07 -12.54
N ILE A 239 -4.12 1.16 -13.06
CA ILE A 239 -5.07 2.22 -12.73
C ILE A 239 -6.24 2.16 -13.70
N VAL A 240 -7.44 2.02 -13.15
CA VAL A 240 -8.70 1.98 -13.89
C VAL A 240 -9.66 3.07 -13.41
N TYR A 241 -10.44 3.62 -14.35
CA TYR A 241 -11.50 4.58 -14.06
C TYR A 241 -12.85 3.90 -14.28
N MET A 242 -13.65 3.76 -13.23
CA MET A 242 -15.02 3.25 -13.36
C MET A 242 -15.93 4.37 -13.87
N LYS A 243 -16.89 3.99 -14.71
CA LYS A 243 -17.80 4.89 -15.42
C LYS A 243 -19.26 4.47 -15.20
N ASP A 244 -20.14 5.43 -14.98
CA ASP A 244 -21.58 5.19 -14.76
C ASP A 244 -22.43 5.17 -16.05
N GLY A 245 -21.78 5.34 -17.20
CA GLY A 245 -22.37 5.33 -18.53
C GLY A 245 -21.44 4.71 -19.57
N ALA A 246 -21.99 4.44 -20.76
CA ALA A 246 -21.29 3.75 -21.84
C ALA A 246 -21.40 4.46 -23.21
N SER A 247 -21.88 5.71 -23.23
CA SER A 247 -22.09 6.48 -24.46
C SER A 247 -20.98 7.51 -24.69
N GLY A 248 -20.78 7.95 -25.94
CA GLY A 248 -19.82 9.02 -26.24
C GLY A 248 -18.34 8.58 -26.20
N MET A 249 -18.09 7.29 -26.43
CA MET A 249 -16.75 6.72 -26.51
C MET A 249 -15.92 7.40 -27.60
N ARG A 250 -14.64 7.70 -27.32
CA ARG A 250 -13.71 8.35 -28.24
C ARG A 250 -12.41 7.55 -28.33
N TYR A 251 -11.77 7.66 -29.49
CA TYR A 251 -10.46 7.05 -29.73
C TYR A 251 -9.41 7.58 -28.75
N ASN A 252 -8.67 6.66 -28.13
CA ASN A 252 -7.52 6.95 -27.29
C ASN A 252 -6.57 5.74 -27.34
N LYS A 253 -5.43 5.90 -28.00
CA LYS A 253 -4.43 4.84 -28.22
C LYS A 253 -3.83 4.26 -26.92
N ASP A 254 -3.94 4.97 -25.80
CA ASP A 254 -3.28 4.62 -24.54
C ASP A 254 -4.23 3.91 -23.54
N THR A 255 -5.46 3.60 -23.97
CA THR A 255 -6.50 3.01 -23.10
C THR A 255 -7.26 1.85 -23.73
N VAL A 256 -7.86 1.01 -22.88
CA VAL A 256 -8.81 -0.03 -23.28
C VAL A 256 -10.07 0.12 -22.43
N THR A 257 -11.23 0.13 -23.08
CA THR A 257 -12.52 0.29 -22.40
C THR A 257 -13.29 -1.01 -22.34
N PHE A 258 -13.90 -1.31 -21.20
CA PHE A 258 -14.77 -2.45 -21.01
C PHE A 258 -16.17 -1.98 -20.63
N VAL A 259 -17.19 -2.45 -21.33
CA VAL A 259 -18.59 -2.07 -21.11
C VAL A 259 -19.37 -3.27 -20.58
N LYS A 260 -20.12 -3.07 -19.50
CA LYS A 260 -20.98 -4.08 -18.88
C LYS A 260 -22.12 -4.41 -19.83
N LYS A 261 -22.26 -5.68 -20.19
CA LYS A 261 -23.38 -6.18 -21.01
C LYS A 261 -24.68 -5.94 -20.25
N LEU A 262 -25.65 -5.32 -20.91
CA LEU A 262 -27.01 -5.29 -20.39
C LEU A 262 -27.49 -6.74 -20.34
N ARG A 263 -27.85 -7.22 -19.14
CA ARG A 263 -28.60 -8.48 -19.04
C ARG A 263 -29.83 -8.32 -19.94
N PRO A 264 -30.13 -9.25 -20.85
CA PRO A 264 -31.38 -9.19 -21.58
C PRO A 264 -32.49 -9.24 -20.54
N GLN A 265 -33.13 -8.09 -20.30
CA GLN A 265 -34.41 -8.07 -19.63
C GLN A 265 -35.31 -8.93 -20.48
N GLY A 266 -35.95 -9.92 -19.84
CA GLY A 266 -36.92 -10.77 -20.50
C GLY A 266 -37.90 -9.87 -21.25
N HIS A 267 -37.85 -9.98 -22.58
CA HIS A 267 -38.84 -9.49 -23.51
C HIS A 267 -39.15 -7.98 -23.44
N GLU A 268 -38.30 -7.11 -24.00
CA GLU A 268 -38.80 -5.96 -24.80
C GLU A 268 -37.84 -5.13 -25.66
N ASP A 269 -36.56 -5.49 -25.88
CA ASP A 269 -35.70 -4.64 -26.74
C ASP A 269 -34.98 -5.40 -27.86
N ARG A 270 -35.70 -5.62 -28.97
CA ARG A 270 -35.12 -6.02 -30.28
C ARG A 270 -34.78 -4.82 -31.18
N ILE A 271 -34.66 -3.61 -30.64
CA ILE A 271 -34.50 -2.39 -31.48
C ILE A 271 -33.07 -1.82 -31.47
N LEU A 272 -32.29 -2.00 -30.40
CA LEU A 272 -30.96 -1.35 -30.30
C LEU A 272 -29.83 -2.06 -31.06
N THR A 273 -29.95 -3.34 -31.40
CA THR A 273 -28.91 -4.07 -32.15
C THR A 273 -28.86 -3.71 -33.65
N ARG A 274 -29.81 -2.91 -34.16
CA ARG A 274 -29.83 -2.49 -35.57
C ARG A 274 -29.14 -1.15 -35.85
N PHE A 275 -28.92 -0.31 -34.84
CA PHE A 275 -28.35 1.03 -35.08
C PHE A 275 -26.82 1.07 -35.18
N PHE A 276 -26.08 0.12 -34.59
CA PHE A 276 -24.62 0.10 -34.66
C PHE A 276 -24.04 -0.55 -35.92
N LYS A 277 -24.85 -1.24 -36.74
CA LYS A 277 -24.39 -1.89 -37.98
C LYS A 277 -24.48 -1.01 -39.24
N LEU A 278 -24.93 0.24 -39.14
CA LEU A 278 -25.19 1.10 -40.31
C LEU A 278 -24.30 2.34 -40.43
N THR A 279 -23.31 2.52 -39.55
CA THR A 279 -22.42 3.71 -39.58
C THR A 279 -20.98 3.42 -40.01
N PHE A 280 -20.65 2.18 -40.37
CA PHE A 280 -19.38 1.84 -41.01
C PHE A 280 -19.61 0.86 -42.15
N ASN A 281 -19.90 1.42 -43.32
CA ASN A 281 -19.59 0.89 -44.65
C ASN A 281 -19.56 2.08 -45.63
#